data_AF-A0A4R6WNH8-F1
#
_entry.id   AF-A0A4R6WNH8-F1
#
_cell.length_a   1.000
_cell.length_b   1.000
_cell.length_c   1.000
_cell.angle_alpha   90.00
_cell.angle_beta   90.00
_cell.angle_gamma   90.00
#
_symmetry.space_group_name_H-M   'P 1'
#
loop_
_entity.id
_entity.type
_entity.pdbx_description
1 polymer ?
#
loop_
_entity_poly.entity_id
_entity_poly.type
_entity_poly.pdbx_seq_one_letter_code
_entity_poly.pdbx_strand_id
1 'polypeptide(L)'
;MNESHFTDPSLWDGEVLYLPRPTGRSQMIATVHAYWHGRRGGKKFPTRGDIDPLALGPALLPYLSLVTIERDPFRVQYRLVGTEVARFYGAEMRGRWVDQMNDIWPHQDIVDTHETYRRIVESGAPQFGLSLIEWQERPDHIFEFARFPIAEDGTTITHCLGLDDFTMIEPARGCAV
;
A
#
# COMPACT_ATOMS: atom_id res chain seq x y z
N MET A 1 -13.37 12.64 -10.08
CA MET A 1 -14.23 11.89 -9.14
C MET A 1 -14.86 12.95 -8.25
N ASN A 2 -16.15 12.89 -7.92
CA ASN A 2 -16.83 13.96 -7.18
C ASN A 2 -16.59 13.79 -5.66
N GLU A 3 -16.41 14.89 -4.92
CA GLU A 3 -16.17 14.94 -3.45
C GLU A 3 -17.16 14.09 -2.63
N SER A 4 -18.37 13.90 -3.14
CA SER A 4 -19.42 13.10 -2.51
C SER A 4 -19.11 11.61 -2.35
N HIS A 5 -18.11 11.05 -3.07
CA HIS A 5 -17.78 9.62 -2.95
C HIS A 5 -16.96 9.28 -1.70
N PHE A 6 -16.18 10.21 -1.13
CA PHE A 6 -15.29 9.88 -0.01
C PHE A 6 -16.02 9.89 1.34
N THR A 7 -17.21 10.50 1.40
CA THR A 7 -18.02 10.63 2.61
C THR A 7 -19.11 9.58 2.74
N ASP A 8 -19.32 8.74 1.73
CA ASP A 8 -20.27 7.62 1.78
C ASP A 8 -19.65 6.43 2.53
N PRO A 9 -20.11 6.10 3.75
CA PRO A 9 -19.54 5.02 4.53
C PRO A 9 -19.71 3.64 3.87
N SER A 10 -20.67 3.48 2.95
CA SER A 10 -20.92 2.18 2.29
C SER A 10 -19.85 1.79 1.28
N LEU A 11 -18.97 2.72 0.91
CA LEU A 11 -17.87 2.47 -0.03
C LEU A 11 -16.58 2.00 0.67
N TRP A 12 -16.50 2.16 2.00
CA TRP A 12 -15.36 1.74 2.80
C TRP A 12 -15.47 0.26 3.17
N ASP A 13 -14.37 -0.47 3.00
CA ASP A 13 -14.20 -1.85 3.44
C ASP A 13 -13.25 -1.82 4.65
N GLY A 14 -13.81 -1.93 5.85
CA GLY A 14 -13.09 -1.61 7.07
C GLY A 14 -12.65 -0.14 7.08
N GLU A 15 -11.35 0.08 7.18
CA GLU A 15 -10.70 1.39 7.17
C GLU A 15 -10.15 1.78 5.79
N VAL A 16 -10.43 0.99 4.75
CA VAL A 16 -9.87 1.19 3.41
C VAL A 16 -10.95 1.47 2.38
N LEU A 17 -10.76 2.54 1.61
CA LEU A 17 -11.51 2.83 0.40
C LEU A 17 -10.67 2.46 -0.83
N TYR A 18 -11.03 1.38 -1.51
CA TYR A 18 -10.35 0.94 -2.73
C TYR A 18 -10.78 1.77 -3.94
N LEU A 19 -9.79 2.22 -4.72
CA LEU A 19 -9.99 3.03 -5.91
C LEU A 19 -9.54 2.28 -7.17
N PRO A 20 -10.26 2.43 -8.30
CA PRO A 20 -9.88 1.78 -9.55
C PRO A 20 -8.60 2.36 -10.17
N ARG A 21 -8.16 3.53 -9.71
CA ARG A 21 -6.96 4.27 -10.14
C ARG A 21 -6.55 5.27 -9.05
N PRO A 22 -5.30 5.75 -9.04
CA PRO A 22 -4.89 6.84 -8.15
C PRO A 22 -5.79 8.07 -8.28
N THR A 23 -5.89 8.86 -7.22
CA THR A 23 -6.64 10.13 -7.21
C THR A 23 -6.05 11.14 -8.21
N GLY A 24 -4.75 11.04 -8.46
CA GLY A 24 -3.97 11.99 -9.26
C GLY A 24 -3.29 13.09 -8.45
N ARG A 25 -3.49 13.12 -7.11
CA ARG A 25 -2.89 14.12 -6.22
C ARG A 25 -1.48 13.75 -5.75
N SER A 26 -1.25 12.46 -5.47
CA SER A 26 0.07 11.98 -5.05
C SER A 26 1.04 11.87 -6.23
N GLN A 27 1.99 12.80 -6.30
CA GLN A 27 3.12 12.71 -7.23
C GLN A 27 4.04 11.51 -6.91
N MET A 28 4.07 11.08 -5.64
CA MET A 28 4.83 9.91 -5.21
C MET A 28 4.26 8.63 -5.82
N ILE A 29 2.94 8.43 -5.72
CA ILE A 29 2.25 7.29 -6.34
C ILE A 29 2.43 7.32 -7.85
N ALA A 30 2.30 8.48 -8.50
CA ALA A 30 2.53 8.61 -9.93
C ALA A 30 3.96 8.17 -10.32
N THR A 31 4.96 8.57 -9.53
CA THR A 31 6.38 8.24 -9.78
C THR A 31 6.66 6.76 -9.59
N VAL A 32 6.20 6.15 -8.49
CA VAL A 32 6.40 4.72 -8.24
C VAL A 32 5.63 3.86 -9.24
N HIS A 33 4.42 4.28 -9.63
CA HIS A 33 3.64 3.59 -10.65
C HIS A 33 4.35 3.60 -12.01
N ALA A 34 4.87 4.75 -12.45
CA ALA A 34 5.63 4.85 -13.69
C ALA A 34 6.89 3.99 -13.67
N TYR A 35 7.63 4.00 -12.54
CA TYR A 35 8.79 3.13 -12.34
C TYR A 35 8.42 1.65 -12.46
N TRP A 36 7.41 1.20 -11.70
CA TRP A 36 6.96 -0.19 -11.71
C TRP A 36 6.50 -0.62 -13.11
N HIS A 37 5.74 0.24 -13.80
CA HIS A 37 5.28 -0.01 -15.16
C HIS A 37 6.45 -0.13 -16.15
N GLY A 38 7.46 0.72 -16.02
CA GLY A 38 8.68 0.65 -16.82
C GLY A 38 9.46 -0.65 -16.60
N ARG A 39 9.59 -1.10 -15.34
CA ARG A 39 10.26 -2.37 -14.99
C ARG A 39 9.47 -3.60 -15.43
N ARG A 40 8.14 -3.52 -15.42
CA ARG A 40 7.27 -4.53 -16.01
C ARG A 40 7.50 -4.68 -17.51
N GLY A 41 7.63 -3.57 -18.22
CA GLY A 41 7.74 -3.56 -19.68
C GLY A 41 6.56 -4.29 -20.34
N GLY A 42 6.86 -5.22 -21.25
CA GLY A 42 5.86 -6.08 -21.90
C GLY A 42 5.36 -7.28 -21.07
N LYS A 43 5.94 -7.54 -19.89
CA LYS A 43 5.57 -8.68 -19.03
C LYS A 43 4.27 -8.40 -18.28
N LYS A 44 3.69 -9.42 -17.64
CA LYS A 44 2.55 -9.22 -16.72
C LYS A 44 2.97 -8.51 -15.43
N PHE A 45 4.13 -8.85 -14.89
CA PHE A 45 4.71 -8.26 -13.70
C PHE A 45 6.23 -8.07 -13.89
N PRO A 46 6.85 -7.08 -13.23
CA PRO A 46 8.30 -7.11 -13.05
C PRO A 46 8.68 -8.31 -12.19
N THR A 47 9.87 -8.86 -12.44
CA THR A 47 10.45 -9.84 -11.52
C THR A 47 10.99 -9.15 -10.27
N ARG A 48 11.24 -9.91 -9.20
CA ARG A 48 11.89 -9.35 -8.01
C ARG A 48 13.23 -8.70 -8.34
N GLY A 49 14.02 -9.29 -9.22
CA GLY A 49 15.31 -8.74 -9.66
C GLY A 49 15.20 -7.47 -10.51
N ASP A 50 14.06 -7.23 -11.16
CA ASP A 50 13.81 -6.01 -11.95
C ASP A 50 13.59 -4.78 -11.04
N ILE A 51 13.28 -4.98 -9.76
CA ILE A 51 12.96 -3.93 -8.79
C ILE A 51 14.14 -3.65 -7.86
N ASP A 52 14.69 -2.46 -8.02
CA ASP A 52 15.62 -1.84 -7.09
C ASP A 52 14.97 -0.60 -6.45
N PRO A 53 14.54 -0.67 -5.19
CA PRO A 53 13.94 0.47 -4.48
C PRO A 53 14.86 1.69 -4.41
N LEU A 54 16.19 1.52 -4.42
CA LEU A 54 17.14 2.65 -4.36
C LEU A 54 17.08 3.52 -5.61
N ALA A 55 16.68 2.96 -6.75
CA ALA A 55 16.49 3.69 -8.00
C ALA A 55 15.32 4.68 -7.96
N LEU A 56 14.39 4.55 -7.01
CA LEU A 56 13.31 5.53 -6.77
C LEU A 56 13.82 6.80 -6.06
N GLY A 57 15.03 6.74 -5.49
CA GLY A 57 15.69 7.88 -4.87
C GLY A 57 15.26 8.14 -3.42
N PRO A 58 16.09 8.90 -2.67
CA PRO A 58 15.99 9.05 -1.23
C PRO A 58 14.70 9.74 -0.76
N ALA A 59 14.05 10.53 -1.62
CA ALA A 59 12.79 11.19 -1.28
C ALA A 59 11.61 10.20 -1.15
N LEU A 60 11.65 9.08 -1.87
CA LEU A 60 10.59 8.07 -1.85
C LEU A 60 10.85 6.95 -0.83
N LEU A 61 12.12 6.59 -0.61
CA LEU A 61 12.51 5.49 0.29
C LEU A 61 11.83 5.48 1.67
N PRO A 62 11.60 6.62 2.37
CA PRO A 62 10.94 6.65 3.66
C PRO A 62 9.50 6.10 3.66
N TYR A 63 8.84 6.14 2.51
CA TYR A 63 7.41 5.84 2.34
C TYR A 63 7.17 4.49 1.67
N LEU A 64 8.25 3.78 1.32
CA LEU A 64 8.16 2.49 0.66
C LEU A 64 8.10 1.33 1.66
N SER A 65 7.37 0.30 1.29
CA SER A 65 7.44 -1.02 1.91
C SER A 65 7.67 -2.10 0.85
N LEU A 66 8.32 -3.20 1.24
CA LEU A 66 8.40 -4.40 0.41
C LEU A 66 7.95 -5.57 1.26
N VAL A 67 6.97 -6.32 0.75
CA VAL A 67 6.48 -7.54 1.41
C VAL A 67 6.76 -8.78 0.56
N THR A 68 6.81 -9.93 1.23
CA THR A 68 6.65 -11.25 0.60
C THR A 68 5.26 -11.81 0.90
N ILE A 69 4.72 -12.57 -0.03
CA ILE A 69 3.39 -13.18 0.04
C ILE A 69 3.51 -14.69 -0.13
N GLU A 70 3.00 -15.44 0.83
CA GLU A 70 2.74 -16.88 0.74
C GLU A 70 1.24 -17.08 0.49
N ARG A 71 0.86 -18.09 -0.31
CA ARG A 71 -0.55 -18.31 -0.70
C ARG A 71 -1.22 -19.45 0.05
N ASP A 72 -0.44 -20.41 0.55
CA ASP A 72 -0.95 -21.59 1.24
C ASP A 72 -0.06 -21.92 2.46
N PRO A 73 -0.44 -21.47 3.67
CA PRO A 73 -1.54 -20.54 3.96
C PRO A 73 -1.28 -19.12 3.42
N PHE A 74 -2.34 -18.31 3.25
CA PHE A 74 -2.17 -16.92 2.81
C PHE A 74 -1.53 -16.07 3.90
N ARG A 75 -0.27 -15.68 3.72
CA ARG A 75 0.50 -14.93 4.72
C ARG A 75 1.32 -13.82 4.07
N VAL A 76 1.47 -12.72 4.78
CA VAL A 76 2.21 -11.55 4.30
C VAL A 76 3.28 -11.19 5.32
N GLN A 77 4.51 -10.97 4.86
CA GLN A 77 5.64 -10.59 5.70
C GLN A 77 6.30 -9.32 5.20
N TYR A 78 6.52 -8.34 6.07
CA TYR A 78 7.29 -7.14 5.73
C TYR A 78 8.78 -7.46 5.69
N ARG A 79 9.42 -7.19 4.55
CA ARG A 79 10.87 -7.36 4.32
C ARG A 79 11.62 -6.04 4.43
N LEU A 80 11.00 -4.98 3.91
CA LEU A 80 11.49 -3.61 3.99
C LEU A 80 10.35 -2.72 4.47
N VAL A 81 10.69 -1.80 5.37
CA VAL A 81 9.80 -0.76 5.87
C VAL A 81 10.62 0.53 5.88
N GLY A 82 10.17 1.52 5.12
CA GLY A 82 10.73 2.87 5.11
C GLY A 82 10.51 3.59 6.43
N THR A 83 11.28 4.64 6.69
CA THR A 83 11.29 5.32 8.00
C THR A 83 9.98 6.03 8.34
N GLU A 84 9.26 6.57 7.36
CA GLU A 84 7.94 7.18 7.60
C GLU A 84 6.88 6.10 7.79
N VAL A 85 6.92 5.01 7.02
CA VAL A 85 6.05 3.84 7.27
C VAL A 85 6.25 3.31 8.69
N ALA A 86 7.51 3.17 9.13
CA ALA A 86 7.84 2.76 10.50
C ALA A 86 7.40 3.79 11.56
N ARG A 87 7.40 5.09 11.23
CA ARG A 87 6.94 6.15 12.15
C ARG A 87 5.45 6.06 12.42
N PHE A 88 4.64 5.74 11.41
CA PHE A 88 3.19 5.64 11.54
C PHE A 88 2.72 4.28 12.05
N TYR A 89 3.36 3.19 11.61
CA TYR A 89 2.89 1.84 11.88
C TYR A 89 3.77 1.03 12.85
N GLY A 90 4.89 1.59 13.30
CA GLY A 90 5.84 0.93 14.21
C GLY A 90 7.06 0.33 13.50
N ALA A 91 8.23 0.45 14.12
CA ALA A 91 9.49 -0.05 13.57
C ALA A 91 9.60 -1.59 13.65
N GLU A 92 8.84 -2.18 14.56
CA GLU A 92 8.79 -3.61 14.89
C GLU A 92 8.21 -4.45 13.75
N MET A 93 7.57 -3.84 12.75
CA MET A 93 6.98 -4.55 11.61
C MET A 93 7.99 -5.36 10.79
N ARG A 94 9.24 -4.91 10.73
CA ARG A 94 10.26 -5.50 9.85
C ARG A 94 10.53 -6.95 10.22
N GLY A 95 10.35 -7.85 9.26
CA GLY A 95 10.55 -9.29 9.42
C GLY A 95 9.36 -10.02 10.05
N ARG A 96 8.30 -9.32 10.47
CA ARG A 96 7.11 -9.91 11.06
C ARG A 96 6.06 -10.23 10.00
N TRP A 97 5.27 -11.25 10.31
CA TRP A 97 4.07 -11.61 9.57
C TRP A 97 2.90 -10.75 10.04
N VAL A 98 2.05 -10.31 9.12
CA VAL A 98 0.88 -9.46 9.42
C VAL A 98 -0.04 -10.14 10.45
N ASP A 99 -0.27 -11.44 10.30
CA ASP A 99 -1.06 -12.26 11.24
C ASP A 99 -0.50 -12.34 12.67
N GLN A 100 0.74 -11.87 12.88
CA GLN A 100 1.41 -11.86 14.18
C GLN A 100 1.49 -10.46 14.80
N MET A 101 0.90 -9.42 14.21
CA MET A 101 1.06 -8.02 14.64
C MET A 101 0.04 -7.52 15.68
N ASN A 102 -0.78 -8.39 16.27
CA ASN A 102 -1.86 -8.00 17.22
C ASN A 102 -1.38 -7.28 18.49
N ASP A 103 -0.08 -7.30 18.78
CA ASP A 103 0.57 -6.58 19.88
C ASP A 103 0.93 -5.12 19.54
N ILE A 104 1.01 -4.77 18.26
CA ILE A 104 1.37 -3.43 17.78
C ILE A 104 0.27 -2.77 16.95
N TRP A 105 -0.60 -3.56 16.32
CA TRP A 105 -1.66 -3.09 15.44
C TRP A 105 -3.04 -3.46 15.99
N PRO A 106 -4.05 -2.58 15.83
CA PRO A 106 -5.44 -2.94 15.95
C PRO A 106 -5.80 -4.15 15.07
N HIS A 107 -6.83 -4.89 15.48
CA HIS A 107 -7.29 -6.05 14.72
C HIS A 107 -7.75 -5.66 13.29
N GLN A 108 -8.36 -4.48 13.14
CA GLN A 108 -8.87 -4.02 11.86
C GLN A 108 -7.75 -3.78 10.85
N ASP A 109 -6.64 -3.14 11.25
CA ASP A 109 -5.45 -2.93 10.40
C ASP A 109 -4.89 -4.25 9.87
N ILE A 110 -4.89 -5.31 10.71
CA ILE A 110 -4.44 -6.65 10.32
C ILE A 110 -5.35 -7.22 9.24
N VAL A 111 -6.68 -7.12 9.44
CA VAL A 111 -7.69 -7.57 8.48
C VAL A 111 -7.56 -6.82 7.15
N ASP A 112 -7.52 -5.49 7.19
CA ASP A 112 -7.49 -4.64 6.01
C ASP A 112 -6.17 -4.75 5.23
N THR A 113 -5.06 -4.94 5.95
CA THR A 113 -3.76 -5.22 5.34
C THR A 113 -3.79 -6.55 4.61
N HIS A 114 -4.28 -7.62 5.24
CA HIS A 114 -4.43 -8.92 4.59
C HIS A 114 -5.34 -8.84 3.36
N GLU A 115 -6.47 -8.13 3.49
CA GLU A 115 -7.44 -7.91 2.42
C GLU A 115 -6.81 -7.23 1.21
N THR A 116 -6.04 -6.16 1.44
CA THR A 116 -5.32 -5.43 0.40
C THR A 116 -4.41 -6.36 -0.40
N TYR A 117 -3.61 -7.19 0.27
CA TYR A 117 -2.70 -8.11 -0.42
C TYR A 117 -3.43 -9.26 -1.12
N ARG A 118 -4.55 -9.73 -0.56
CA ARG A 118 -5.39 -10.74 -1.19
C ARG A 118 -5.96 -10.23 -2.51
N ARG A 119 -6.49 -9.00 -2.53
CA ARG A 119 -6.98 -8.33 -3.74
C ARG A 119 -5.91 -8.18 -4.82
N ILE A 120 -4.66 -7.92 -4.46
CA ILE A 120 -3.54 -7.87 -5.41
C ILE A 120 -3.32 -9.23 -6.08
N VAL A 121 -3.30 -10.31 -5.29
CA VAL A 121 -3.07 -11.67 -5.80
C VAL A 121 -4.22 -12.12 -6.70
N GLU A 122 -5.46 -11.82 -6.32
CA GLU A 122 -6.67 -12.19 -7.07
C GLU A 122 -6.82 -11.40 -8.37
N SER A 123 -6.68 -10.07 -8.31
CA SER A 123 -6.82 -9.21 -9.48
C SER A 123 -5.63 -9.30 -10.44
N GLY A 124 -4.44 -9.61 -9.91
CA GLY A 124 -3.20 -9.54 -10.67
C GLY A 124 -2.90 -8.14 -11.21
N ALA A 125 -3.29 -7.10 -10.47
CA ALA A 125 -3.13 -5.70 -10.84
C ALA A 125 -2.70 -4.86 -9.63
N PRO A 126 -2.10 -3.66 -9.85
CA PRO A 126 -1.88 -2.71 -8.78
C PRO A 126 -3.19 -2.36 -8.05
N GLN A 127 -3.10 -2.19 -6.72
CA GLN A 127 -4.20 -1.70 -5.89
C GLN A 127 -3.91 -0.26 -5.47
N PHE A 128 -4.95 0.56 -5.47
CA PHE A 128 -4.91 1.97 -5.07
C PHE A 128 -6.03 2.23 -4.08
N GLY A 129 -5.85 3.20 -3.20
CA GLY A 129 -6.91 3.53 -2.27
C GLY A 129 -6.56 4.65 -1.32
N LEU A 130 -7.51 4.90 -0.44
CA LEU A 130 -7.36 5.73 0.73
C LEU A 130 -7.49 4.82 1.96
N SER A 131 -6.69 5.09 2.99
CA SER A 131 -6.80 4.40 4.28
C SER A 131 -7.01 5.43 5.37
N LEU A 132 -7.87 5.12 6.34
CA LEU A 132 -7.96 5.92 7.56
C LEU A 132 -6.65 5.83 8.33
N ILE A 133 -6.36 6.89 9.07
CA ILE A 133 -5.21 6.99 9.95
C ILE A 133 -5.54 7.93 11.11
N GLU A 134 -5.05 7.59 12.30
CA GLU A 134 -5.10 8.52 13.42
C GLU A 134 -4.06 9.63 13.21
N TRP A 135 -4.53 10.88 13.19
CA TRP A 135 -3.69 12.05 13.03
C TRP A 135 -4.11 13.15 14.00
N GLN A 136 -3.17 13.62 14.83
CA GLN A 136 -3.44 14.64 15.86
C GLN A 136 -4.66 14.29 16.73
N GLU A 137 -4.70 13.05 17.24
CA GLU A 137 -5.79 12.51 18.07
C GLU A 137 -7.16 12.46 17.37
N ARG A 138 -7.17 12.44 16.03
CA ARG A 138 -8.38 12.35 15.21
C ARG A 138 -8.31 11.13 14.27
N PRO A 139 -9.27 10.19 14.34
CA PRO A 139 -9.25 8.97 13.53
C PRO A 139 -9.88 9.13 12.14
N ASP A 140 -10.32 10.33 11.78
CA ASP A 140 -11.05 10.61 10.53
C ASP A 140 -10.16 11.19 9.42
N HIS A 141 -8.84 11.05 9.56
CA HIS A 141 -7.89 11.46 8.53
C HIS A 141 -7.56 10.31 7.61
N ILE A 142 -7.15 10.65 6.39
CA ILE A 142 -6.79 9.67 5.38
C ILE A 142 -5.47 10.02 4.73
N PHE A 143 -4.83 9.00 4.15
CA PHE A 143 -3.73 9.16 3.22
C PHE A 143 -3.97 8.28 1.98
N GLU A 144 -3.28 8.57 0.89
CA GLU A 144 -3.35 7.76 -0.33
C GLU A 144 -2.26 6.69 -0.33
N PHE A 145 -2.62 5.47 -0.73
CA PHE A 145 -1.67 4.37 -0.87
C PHE A 145 -1.73 3.74 -2.26
N ALA A 146 -0.62 3.09 -2.60
CA ALA A 146 -0.56 2.18 -3.74
C ALA A 146 0.21 0.91 -3.39
N ARG A 147 -0.16 -0.19 -4.04
CA ARG A 147 0.48 -1.50 -3.90
C ARG A 147 0.69 -2.11 -5.28
N PHE A 148 1.92 -2.52 -5.56
CA PHE A 148 2.35 -2.95 -6.89
C PHE A 148 2.85 -4.39 -6.86
N PRO A 149 2.18 -5.33 -7.57
CA PRO A 149 2.55 -6.73 -7.57
C PRO A 149 3.90 -6.97 -8.25
N ILE A 150 4.70 -7.84 -7.66
CA ILE A 150 5.99 -8.28 -8.19
C ILE A 150 5.99 -9.80 -8.19
N ALA A 151 6.48 -10.39 -9.27
CA ALA A 151 6.58 -11.83 -9.41
C ALA A 151 8.01 -12.34 -9.17
N GLU A 152 8.14 -13.60 -8.77
CA GLU A 152 9.46 -14.23 -8.71
C GLU A 152 9.99 -14.48 -10.13
N ASP A 153 9.16 -15.08 -10.96
CA ASP A 153 9.47 -15.58 -12.31
C ASP A 153 8.70 -14.84 -13.43
N GLY A 154 8.08 -13.71 -13.10
CA GLY A 154 7.23 -12.94 -14.02
C GLY A 154 5.77 -13.43 -14.12
N THR A 155 5.42 -14.53 -13.44
CA THR A 155 4.06 -15.10 -13.47
C THR A 155 3.39 -15.12 -12.10
N THR A 156 4.09 -15.62 -11.07
CA THR A 156 3.52 -15.81 -9.74
C THR A 156 3.87 -14.62 -8.86
N ILE A 157 2.85 -13.86 -8.44
CA ILE A 157 3.01 -12.78 -7.46
C ILE A 157 3.48 -13.40 -6.14
N THR A 158 4.70 -13.05 -5.75
CA THR A 158 5.37 -13.45 -4.49
C THR A 158 5.77 -12.26 -3.66
N HIS A 159 5.78 -11.06 -4.25
CA HIS A 159 6.20 -9.84 -3.60
C HIS A 159 5.25 -8.69 -3.94
N CYS A 160 5.26 -7.65 -3.12
CA CYS A 160 4.57 -6.40 -3.43
C CYS A 160 5.40 -5.21 -2.94
N LEU A 161 5.60 -4.23 -3.82
CA LEU A 161 6.13 -2.92 -3.46
C LEU A 161 4.96 -2.04 -3.04
N GLY A 162 4.98 -1.54 -1.81
CA GLY A 162 4.02 -0.59 -1.30
C GLY A 162 4.57 0.82 -1.25
N LEU A 163 3.66 1.79 -1.38
CA LEU A 163 3.89 3.20 -1.12
C LEU A 163 2.70 3.73 -0.32
N ASP A 164 2.99 4.42 0.79
CA ASP A 164 2.02 5.12 1.62
C ASP A 164 2.38 6.62 1.64
N ASP A 165 1.56 7.47 1.02
CA ASP A 165 1.84 8.90 0.91
C ASP A 165 1.28 9.67 2.11
N PHE A 166 2.05 9.69 3.20
CA PHE A 166 1.71 10.43 4.41
C PHE A 166 1.90 11.96 4.29
N THR A 167 2.35 12.47 3.14
CA THR A 167 2.48 13.93 2.95
C THR A 167 1.14 14.60 2.68
N MET A 168 0.13 13.79 2.34
CA MET A 168 -1.23 14.22 1.98
C MET A 168 -2.27 13.84 3.04
N ILE A 169 -1.88 13.81 4.32
CA ILE A 169 -2.81 13.50 5.41
C ILE A 169 -3.81 14.64 5.58
N GLU A 170 -5.10 14.33 5.41
CA GLU A 170 -6.19 15.30 5.52
C GLU A 170 -7.48 14.64 6.04
N PRO A 171 -8.45 15.42 6.56
CA PRO A 171 -9.73 14.86 6.98
C PRO A 171 -10.50 14.24 5.80
N ALA A 172 -11.05 13.04 6.00
CA ALA A 172 -11.86 12.33 4.99
C ALA A 172 -13.07 13.16 4.49
N ARG A 173 -13.62 14.03 5.36
CA ARG A 173 -14.75 14.91 5.06
C ARG A 173 -14.40 16.11 4.19
N GLY A 174 -13.10 16.36 3.94
CA GLY A 174 -12.58 17.52 3.20
C GLY A 174 -11.85 17.17 1.91
N CYS A 175 -11.87 15.90 1.46
CA CYS A 175 -11.13 15.46 0.27
C CYS A 175 -11.70 16.05 -1.03
N ALA A 176 -11.23 17.24 -1.39
CA ALA A 176 -11.32 17.80 -2.73
C ALA A 176 -10.27 17.13 -3.62
N VAL A 177 -10.71 16.51 -4.72
CA VAL A 177 -9.84 15.94 -5.77
C VAL A 177 -9.78 16.84 -6.99
#